data_AF-A0A1J4J5H7-F1
#
_entry.id   AF-A0A1J4J5H7-F1
#
_cell.length_a   1.000
_cell.length_b   1.000
_cell.length_c   1.000
_cell.angle_alpha   90.00
_cell.angle_beta   90.00
_cell.angle_gamma   90.00
#
_symmetry.space_group_name_H-M   'P 1'
#
loop_
_entity.id
_entity.type
_entity.pdbx_description
1 polymer ?
#
loop_
_entity_poly.entity_id
_entity_poly.type
_entity_poly.pdbx_seq_one_letter_code
_entity_poly.pdbx_strand_id
1 'polypeptide(L)'
;MADKQQEIIFQLRFQEKMLMKQAEREEKAANKERGIAKRHLAKGERNFAQLHATNSVRSSQHAQFLRENAARVSQMVADLRMAEVQAKMAKTLNTAVKEMEKYIGKMDLEKIAMMTLKYDQIRGKTQEAHQILAPADADLEANCESLLNDLDNEVMTESLMNAPVIPTSAVPAQAQTNHAVAQPS
;
A
#
# COMPACT_ATOMS: atom_id res chain seq x y z
N MET A 1 -20.77 17.53 -21.29
CA MET A 1 -20.07 18.19 -20.16
C MET A 1 -18.65 17.68 -19.99
N ALA A 2 -18.39 16.38 -20.16
CA ALA A 2 -17.04 15.80 -20.07
C ALA A 2 -16.02 16.45 -21.04
N ASP A 3 -16.42 16.72 -22.29
CA ASP A 3 -15.51 17.28 -23.31
C ASP A 3 -15.01 18.68 -22.95
N LYS A 4 -15.89 19.56 -22.43
CA LYS A 4 -15.51 20.91 -21.97
C LYS A 4 -14.52 20.86 -20.81
N GLN A 5 -14.68 19.88 -19.91
CA GLN A 5 -13.82 19.73 -18.73
C GLN A 5 -12.43 19.22 -19.13
N GLN A 6 -12.36 18.30 -20.10
CA GLN A 6 -11.08 17.86 -20.70
C GLN A 6 -10.37 18.98 -21.45
N GLU A 7 -11.11 19.82 -22.17
CA GLU A 7 -10.55 20.98 -22.86
C GLU A 7 -9.95 22.00 -21.88
N ILE A 8 -10.64 22.31 -20.78
CA ILE A 8 -10.11 23.18 -19.72
C ILE A 8 -8.83 22.59 -19.11
N ILE A 9 -8.83 21.30 -18.80
CA ILE A 9 -7.64 20.61 -18.27
C ILE A 9 -6.47 20.71 -19.26
N PHE A 10 -6.73 20.53 -20.56
CA PHE A 10 -5.71 20.66 -21.60
C PHE A 10 -5.15 22.08 -21.68
N GLN A 11 -6.02 23.09 -21.69
CA GLN A 11 -5.61 24.50 -21.72
C GLN A 11 -4.76 24.86 -20.50
N LEU A 12 -5.15 24.43 -19.30
CA LEU A 12 -4.39 24.67 -18.06
C LEU A 12 -3.01 23.98 -18.10
N ARG A 13 -2.94 22.73 -18.56
CA ARG A 13 -1.64 22.02 -18.74
C ARG A 13 -0.75 22.71 -19.77
N PHE A 14 -1.33 23.25 -20.83
CA PHE A 14 -0.58 24.02 -21.81
C PHE A 14 -0.04 25.32 -21.21
N GLN A 15 -0.86 26.05 -20.46
CA GLN A 15 -0.43 27.27 -19.75
C GLN A 15 0.66 26.99 -18.73
N GLU A 16 0.55 25.90 -17.95
CA GLU A 16 1.59 25.44 -17.03
C GLU A 16 2.94 25.28 -17.74
N LYS A 17 2.96 24.57 -18.89
CA LYS A 17 4.18 24.38 -19.68
C LYS A 17 4.74 25.71 -20.23
N MET A 18 3.86 26.62 -20.66
CA MET A 18 4.27 27.93 -21.16
C MET A 18 4.90 28.78 -20.06
N LEU A 19 4.32 28.76 -18.85
CA LEU A 19 4.86 29.44 -17.67
C LEU A 19 6.21 28.84 -17.25
N MET A 20 6.36 27.51 -17.22
CA MET A 20 7.64 26.87 -16.94
C MET A 20 8.73 27.26 -17.95
N LYS A 21 8.40 27.26 -19.26
CA LYS A 21 9.34 27.68 -20.31
C LYS A 21 9.71 29.16 -20.22
N GLN A 22 8.80 30.00 -19.73
CA GLN A 22 9.10 31.41 -19.48
C GLN A 22 9.99 31.58 -18.24
N ALA A 23 9.74 30.82 -17.17
CA ALA A 23 10.58 30.80 -15.97
C ALA A 23 12.02 30.37 -16.29
N GLU A 24 12.21 29.35 -17.13
CA GLU A 24 13.53 28.90 -17.56
C GLU A 24 14.27 29.97 -18.37
N ARG A 25 13.56 30.74 -19.20
CA ARG A 25 14.13 31.87 -19.95
C ARG A 25 14.61 32.97 -19.00
N GLU A 26 13.81 33.32 -18.00
CA GLU A 26 14.19 34.32 -16.97
C GLU A 26 15.35 33.84 -16.10
N GLU A 27 15.43 32.54 -15.78
CA GLU A 27 16.57 31.98 -15.06
C GLU A 27 17.87 32.04 -15.88
N LYS A 28 17.80 31.76 -17.19
CA LYS A 28 18.95 31.94 -18.09
C LYS A 28 19.40 33.40 -18.15
N ALA A 29 18.47 34.34 -18.18
CA ALA A 29 18.78 35.76 -18.12
C ALA A 29 19.45 36.13 -16.78
N ALA A 30 18.92 35.65 -15.65
CA ALA A 30 19.52 35.87 -14.33
C ALA A 30 20.96 35.35 -14.25
N ASN A 31 21.23 34.16 -14.80
CA ASN A 31 22.57 33.56 -14.85
C ASN A 31 23.53 34.35 -15.75
N LYS A 32 23.05 34.87 -16.87
CA LYS A 32 23.84 35.74 -17.76
C LYS A 32 24.26 37.02 -17.03
N GLU A 33 23.31 37.70 -16.38
CA GLU A 33 23.57 38.92 -15.59
C GLU A 33 24.53 38.65 -14.42
N ARG A 34 24.39 37.50 -13.74
CA ARG A 34 25.33 37.06 -12.70
C ARG A 34 26.75 36.89 -13.24
N GLY A 35 26.90 36.31 -14.43
CA GLY A 35 28.19 36.16 -15.09
C GLY A 35 28.83 37.51 -15.44
N ILE A 36 28.02 38.47 -15.91
CA ILE A 36 28.47 39.84 -16.21
C ILE A 36 28.89 40.56 -14.92
N ALA A 37 28.08 40.48 -13.86
CA ALA A 37 28.42 41.05 -12.55
C ALA A 37 29.75 40.51 -12.01
N LYS A 38 30.00 39.20 -12.15
CA LYS A 38 31.28 38.57 -11.76
C LYS A 38 32.48 39.15 -12.53
N ARG A 39 32.31 39.42 -13.84
CA ARG A 39 33.35 40.02 -14.68
C ARG A 39 33.67 41.46 -14.26
N HIS A 40 32.65 42.29 -13.99
CA HIS A 40 32.86 43.66 -13.50
C HIS A 40 33.47 43.69 -12.10
N LEU A 41 33.07 42.77 -11.23
CA LEU A 41 33.67 42.64 -9.89
C LEU A 41 35.16 42.30 -9.96
N ALA A 42 35.57 41.40 -10.87
CA ALA A 42 36.98 41.06 -11.08
C ALA A 42 37.82 42.24 -11.60
N LYS A 43 37.20 43.20 -12.30
CA LYS A 43 37.84 44.44 -12.77
C LYS A 43 37.88 45.55 -11.72
N GLY A 44 37.23 45.37 -10.56
CA GLY A 44 37.10 46.39 -9.52
C GLY A 44 35.99 47.42 -9.75
N GLU A 45 35.18 47.26 -10.80
CA GLU A 45 34.08 48.17 -11.15
C GLU A 45 32.82 47.88 -10.32
N ARG A 46 32.83 48.27 -9.04
CA ARG A 46 31.75 47.96 -8.08
C ARG A 46 30.36 48.46 -8.50
N ASN A 47 30.25 49.67 -9.05
CA ASN A 47 28.96 50.24 -9.44
C ASN A 47 28.28 49.44 -10.56
N PHE A 48 29.04 49.06 -11.60
CA PHE A 48 28.52 48.22 -12.68
C PHE A 48 28.20 46.81 -12.21
N ALA A 49 29.04 46.23 -11.34
CA ALA A 49 28.77 44.93 -10.73
C ALA A 49 27.45 44.94 -9.91
N GLN A 50 27.18 46.02 -9.17
CA GLN A 50 25.96 46.16 -8.37
C GLN A 50 24.70 46.30 -9.24
N LEU A 51 24.78 47.02 -10.36
CA LEU A 51 23.67 47.13 -11.31
C LEU A 51 23.30 45.75 -11.90
N HIS A 52 24.30 45.02 -12.42
CA HIS A 52 24.09 43.69 -12.99
C HIS A 52 23.66 42.66 -11.93
N ALA A 53 24.15 42.76 -10.69
CA ALA A 53 23.68 41.94 -9.58
C ALA A 53 22.20 42.20 -9.26
N THR A 54 21.77 43.46 -9.25
CA THR A 54 20.37 43.84 -9.00
C THR A 54 19.46 43.30 -10.10
N ASN A 55 19.88 43.41 -11.37
CA ASN A 55 19.15 42.84 -12.51
C ASN A 55 19.06 41.31 -12.41
N SER A 56 20.16 40.64 -12.03
CA SER A 56 20.18 39.19 -11.81
C SER A 56 19.17 38.76 -10.73
N VAL A 57 19.15 39.45 -9.59
CA VAL A 57 18.18 39.18 -8.51
C VAL A 57 16.74 39.41 -8.97
N ARG A 58 16.48 40.50 -9.72
CA ARG A 58 15.15 40.77 -10.27
C ARG A 58 14.66 39.67 -11.21
N SER A 59 15.48 39.25 -12.16
CA SER A 59 15.13 38.15 -13.08
C SER A 59 14.97 36.82 -12.32
N SER A 60 15.79 36.56 -11.30
CA SER A 60 15.64 35.37 -10.45
C SER A 60 14.30 35.36 -9.69
N GLN A 61 13.89 36.50 -9.15
CA GLN A 61 12.59 36.65 -8.46
C GLN A 61 11.43 36.47 -9.44
N HIS A 62 11.51 37.04 -10.64
CA HIS A 62 10.50 36.79 -11.68
C HIS A 62 10.44 35.32 -12.11
N ALA A 63 11.57 34.66 -12.27
CA ALA A 63 11.61 33.23 -12.55
C ALA A 63 10.93 32.41 -11.44
N GLN A 64 11.17 32.74 -10.17
CA GLN A 64 10.51 32.09 -9.04
C GLN A 64 9.00 32.31 -9.05
N PHE A 65 8.55 33.56 -9.22
CA PHE A 65 7.13 33.90 -9.32
C PHE A 65 6.43 33.12 -10.45
N LEU A 66 7.07 32.99 -11.61
CA LEU A 66 6.52 32.20 -12.73
C LEU A 66 6.43 30.70 -12.39
N ARG A 67 7.42 30.13 -11.69
CA ARG A 67 7.36 28.73 -11.24
C ARG A 67 6.26 28.50 -10.22
N GLU A 68 6.09 29.40 -9.27
CA GLU A 68 5.03 29.31 -8.27
C GLU A 68 3.64 29.35 -8.93
N ASN A 69 3.44 30.24 -9.90
CA ASN A 69 2.20 30.27 -10.68
C ASN A 69 1.99 28.98 -11.49
N ALA A 70 3.04 28.45 -12.12
CA ALA A 70 2.95 27.16 -12.82
C ALA A 70 2.55 26.01 -11.87
N ALA A 71 3.13 25.97 -10.66
CA ALA A 71 2.79 24.97 -9.65
C ALA A 71 1.32 25.09 -9.21
N ARG A 72 0.81 26.31 -9.00
CA ARG A 72 -0.61 26.56 -8.69
C ARG A 72 -1.54 26.08 -9.81
N VAL A 73 -1.18 26.33 -11.08
CA VAL A 73 -1.96 25.81 -12.22
C VAL A 73 -1.92 24.28 -12.24
N SER A 74 -0.76 23.66 -11.96
CA SER A 74 -0.64 22.21 -11.87
C SER A 74 -1.53 21.61 -10.78
N GLN A 75 -1.58 22.27 -9.62
CA GLN A 75 -2.46 21.89 -8.51
C GLN A 75 -3.93 21.98 -8.93
N MET A 76 -4.35 23.08 -9.57
CA MET A 76 -5.72 23.22 -10.08
C MET A 76 -6.10 22.07 -11.03
N VAL A 77 -5.17 21.60 -11.87
CA VAL A 77 -5.42 20.45 -12.73
C VAL A 77 -5.53 19.14 -11.93
N ALA A 78 -4.73 18.97 -10.87
CA ALA A 78 -4.84 17.81 -9.98
C ALA A 78 -6.21 17.77 -9.29
N ASP A 79 -6.67 18.92 -8.78
CA ASP A 79 -7.98 19.06 -8.14
C ASP A 79 -9.13 18.77 -9.12
N LEU A 80 -9.04 19.28 -10.36
CA LEU A 80 -10.04 18.98 -11.40
C LEU A 80 -10.11 17.49 -11.75
N ARG A 81 -8.96 16.81 -11.82
CA ARG A 81 -8.91 15.35 -12.04
C ARG A 81 -9.49 14.58 -10.85
N MET A 82 -9.18 15.01 -9.62
CA MET A 82 -9.73 14.41 -8.42
C MET A 82 -11.25 14.55 -8.39
N ALA A 83 -11.77 15.74 -8.73
CA ALA A 83 -13.20 15.98 -8.85
C ALA A 83 -13.85 15.09 -9.92
N GLU A 84 -13.18 14.83 -11.06
CA GLU A 84 -13.67 13.91 -12.08
C GLU A 84 -13.75 12.46 -11.56
N VAL A 85 -12.73 11.99 -10.86
CA VAL A 85 -12.71 10.65 -10.25
C VAL A 85 -13.80 10.52 -9.20
N GLN A 86 -13.95 11.52 -8.34
CA GLN A 86 -15.00 11.55 -7.32
C GLN A 86 -16.39 11.55 -7.95
N ALA A 87 -16.60 12.30 -9.03
CA ALA A 87 -17.87 12.29 -9.77
C ALA A 87 -18.17 10.91 -10.39
N LYS A 88 -17.16 10.24 -10.96
CA LYS A 88 -17.31 8.87 -11.47
C LYS A 88 -17.64 7.89 -10.34
N MET A 89 -16.93 7.97 -9.21
CA MET A 89 -17.19 7.14 -8.04
C MET A 89 -18.61 7.35 -7.50
N ALA A 90 -19.06 8.61 -7.37
CA ALA A 90 -20.41 8.93 -6.95
C ALA A 90 -21.48 8.37 -7.90
N LYS A 91 -21.22 8.40 -9.23
CA LYS A 91 -22.11 7.79 -10.22
C LYS A 91 -22.18 6.27 -10.06
N THR A 92 -21.04 5.60 -9.90
CA THR A 92 -20.98 4.15 -9.68
C THR A 92 -21.71 3.76 -8.38
N LEU A 93 -21.49 4.50 -7.30
CA LEU A 93 -22.19 4.29 -6.04
C LEU A 93 -23.70 4.50 -6.20
N ASN A 94 -24.15 5.53 -6.93
CA ASN A 94 -25.57 5.75 -7.18
C ASN A 94 -26.21 4.59 -7.96
N THR A 95 -25.51 4.06 -8.97
CA THR A 95 -25.98 2.88 -9.70
C THR A 95 -26.06 1.66 -8.79
N ALA A 96 -25.02 1.38 -8.00
CA ALA A 96 -25.01 0.25 -7.06
C ALA A 96 -26.13 0.35 -6.01
N VAL A 97 -26.39 1.55 -5.48
CA VAL A 97 -27.49 1.79 -4.52
C VAL A 97 -28.85 1.55 -5.18
N LYS A 98 -29.06 1.99 -6.43
CA LYS A 98 -30.31 1.72 -7.17
C LYS A 98 -30.50 0.23 -7.45
N GLU A 99 -29.44 -0.48 -7.79
CA GLU A 99 -29.48 -1.93 -7.96
C GLU A 99 -29.84 -2.60 -6.63
N MET A 100 -29.18 -2.20 -5.53
CA MET A 100 -29.47 -2.68 -4.19
C MET A 100 -30.93 -2.41 -3.78
N GLU A 101 -31.47 -1.21 -4.04
CA GLU A 101 -32.87 -0.87 -3.78
C GLU A 101 -33.84 -1.77 -4.56
N LYS A 102 -33.51 -2.07 -5.83
CA LYS A 102 -34.28 -3.02 -6.66
C LYS A 102 -34.22 -4.45 -6.12
N TYR A 103 -33.10 -4.88 -5.54
CA TYR A 103 -32.99 -6.18 -4.89
C TYR A 103 -33.74 -6.21 -3.55
N ILE A 104 -33.63 -5.17 -2.72
CA ILE A 104 -34.35 -5.06 -1.45
C ILE A 104 -35.87 -5.07 -1.68
N GLY A 105 -36.37 -4.32 -2.66
CA GLY A 105 -37.80 -4.32 -3.01
C GLY A 105 -38.30 -5.64 -3.60
N LYS A 106 -37.41 -6.53 -4.05
CA LYS A 106 -37.73 -7.88 -4.55
C LYS A 106 -37.40 -8.99 -3.55
N MET A 107 -36.60 -8.70 -2.52
CA MET A 107 -36.35 -9.60 -1.40
C MET A 107 -37.62 -9.64 -0.56
N ASP A 108 -38.49 -10.56 -0.93
CA ASP A 108 -39.54 -11.02 -0.04
C ASP A 108 -38.89 -11.82 1.09
N LEU A 109 -38.68 -11.16 2.23
CA LEU A 109 -38.05 -11.76 3.42
C LEU A 109 -38.77 -13.03 3.87
N GLU A 110 -40.09 -13.15 3.65
CA GLU A 110 -40.83 -14.39 3.94
C GLU A 110 -40.36 -15.54 3.05
N LYS A 111 -40.13 -15.28 1.75
CA LYS A 111 -39.64 -16.29 0.81
C LYS A 111 -38.23 -16.76 1.16
N ILE A 112 -37.37 -15.84 1.61
CA ILE A 112 -36.02 -16.18 2.05
C ILE A 112 -36.06 -16.98 3.36
N ALA A 113 -36.90 -16.59 4.32
CA ALA A 113 -37.11 -17.34 5.55
C ALA A 113 -37.66 -18.76 5.27
N MET A 114 -38.64 -18.90 4.36
CA MET A 114 -39.17 -20.21 3.95
C MET A 114 -38.12 -21.06 3.22
N MET A 115 -37.31 -20.47 2.35
CA MET A 115 -36.25 -21.20 1.66
C MET A 115 -35.15 -21.65 2.63
N THR A 116 -34.85 -20.84 3.64
CA THR A 116 -33.91 -21.18 4.73
C THR A 116 -34.47 -22.32 5.59
N LEU A 117 -35.75 -22.28 5.95
CA LEU A 117 -36.41 -23.39 6.67
C LEU A 117 -36.42 -24.69 5.85
N LYS A 118 -36.74 -24.61 4.55
CA LYS A 118 -36.66 -25.78 3.65
C LYS A 118 -35.23 -26.31 3.53
N TYR A 119 -34.25 -25.42 3.45
CA TYR A 119 -32.84 -25.78 3.39
C TYR A 119 -32.40 -26.50 4.66
N ASP A 120 -32.73 -25.99 5.85
CA ASP A 120 -32.44 -26.65 7.12
C ASP A 120 -33.14 -28.01 7.24
N GLN A 121 -34.39 -28.12 6.77
CA GLN A 121 -35.09 -29.40 6.71
C GLN A 121 -34.40 -30.41 5.80
N ILE A 122 -33.93 -29.99 4.62
CA ILE A 122 -33.21 -30.85 3.67
C ILE A 122 -31.86 -31.23 4.25
N ARG A 123 -31.14 -30.29 4.87
CA ARG A 123 -29.85 -30.54 5.51
C ARG A 123 -29.99 -31.51 6.68
N GLY A 124 -30.98 -31.32 7.55
CA GLY A 124 -31.27 -32.21 8.66
C GLY A 124 -31.58 -33.64 8.18
N LYS A 125 -32.45 -33.78 7.17
CA LYS A 125 -32.75 -35.08 6.55
C LYS A 125 -31.53 -35.72 5.87
N THR A 126 -30.66 -34.91 5.27
CA THR A 126 -29.43 -35.40 4.63
C THR A 126 -28.41 -35.84 5.68
N GLN A 127 -28.31 -35.14 6.81
CA GLN A 127 -27.44 -35.49 7.93
C GLN A 127 -27.95 -36.74 8.66
N GLU A 128 -29.27 -36.86 8.85
CA GLU A 128 -29.91 -38.06 9.36
C GLU A 128 -29.73 -39.24 8.41
N ALA A 129 -29.86 -39.02 7.09
CA ALA A 129 -29.53 -40.02 6.09
C ALA A 129 -28.04 -40.38 6.09
N HIS A 130 -27.13 -39.43 6.35
CA HIS A 130 -25.69 -39.69 6.49
C HIS A 130 -25.39 -40.50 7.76
N GLN A 131 -26.10 -40.24 8.86
CA GLN A 131 -26.00 -41.00 10.12
C GLN A 131 -26.52 -42.43 9.97
N ILE A 132 -27.53 -42.66 9.12
CA ILE A 132 -28.11 -43.99 8.86
C ILE A 132 -27.30 -44.75 7.78
N LEU A 133 -26.68 -44.04 6.83
CA LEU A 133 -25.93 -44.63 5.72
C LEU A 133 -24.43 -44.82 6.02
N ALA A 134 -23.85 -44.13 7.00
CA ALA A 134 -22.48 -44.36 7.44
C ALA A 134 -22.39 -45.75 8.11
N PRO A 135 -21.77 -46.75 7.45
CA PRO A 135 -21.68 -48.08 7.99
C PRO A 135 -20.54 -48.10 9.01
N ALA A 136 -20.87 -48.14 10.31
CA ALA A 136 -19.97 -48.56 11.39
C ALA A 136 -18.48 -48.15 11.25
N ASP A 137 -18.19 -46.85 11.08
CA ASP A 137 -16.81 -46.34 10.97
C ASP A 137 -16.01 -46.41 12.29
N ALA A 138 -16.62 -46.86 13.38
CA ALA A 138 -15.97 -46.99 14.69
C ALA A 138 -14.75 -47.93 14.67
N ASP A 139 -14.76 -48.97 13.81
CA ASP A 139 -13.63 -49.90 13.70
C ASP A 139 -12.47 -49.34 12.85
N LEU A 140 -12.75 -48.42 11.92
CA LEU A 140 -11.70 -47.81 11.08
C LEU A 140 -10.98 -46.67 11.81
N GLU A 141 -11.70 -45.91 12.63
CA GLU A 141 -11.16 -44.81 13.43
C GLU A 141 -10.19 -45.32 14.52
N ALA A 142 -10.52 -46.43 15.20
CA ALA A 142 -9.65 -47.07 16.18
C ALA A 142 -8.35 -47.63 15.57
N ASN A 143 -8.42 -48.17 14.35
CA ASN A 143 -7.24 -48.66 13.62
C ASN A 143 -6.35 -47.51 13.13
N CYS A 144 -6.95 -46.37 12.74
CA CYS A 144 -6.21 -45.16 12.40
C CYS A 144 -5.47 -44.56 13.60
N GLU A 145 -6.09 -44.55 14.78
CA GLU A 145 -5.46 -44.04 16.00
C GLU A 145 -4.29 -44.92 16.47
N SER A 146 -4.38 -46.24 16.29
CA SER A 146 -3.25 -47.15 16.51
C SER A 146 -2.08 -46.87 15.56
N LEU A 147 -2.37 -46.65 14.27
CA LEU A 147 -1.33 -46.36 13.26
C LEU A 147 -0.64 -45.00 13.51
N LEU A 148 -1.39 -44.00 13.97
CA LEU A 148 -0.85 -42.69 14.34
C LEU A 148 0.11 -42.78 15.53
N ASN A 149 -0.21 -43.59 16.53
CA ASN A 149 0.67 -43.84 17.67
C ASN A 149 1.94 -44.60 17.28
N ASP A 150 1.86 -45.55 16.34
CA ASP A 150 3.04 -46.27 15.84
C ASP A 150 3.97 -45.34 15.04
N LEU A 151 3.41 -44.46 14.20
CA LEU A 151 4.17 -43.43 13.46
C LEU A 151 4.84 -42.41 14.39
N ASP A 152 4.17 -41.96 15.45
CA ASP A 152 4.76 -41.04 16.45
C ASP A 152 5.93 -41.69 17.20
N ASN A 153 5.83 -42.98 17.53
CA ASN A 153 6.92 -43.74 18.14
C ASN A 153 8.11 -43.87 17.17
N GLU A 154 7.86 -44.14 15.89
CA GLU A 154 8.90 -44.24 14.87
C GLU A 154 9.63 -42.89 14.70
N VAL A 155 8.91 -41.77 14.62
CA VAL A 155 9.48 -40.41 14.57
C VAL A 155 10.31 -40.08 15.81
N MET A 156 9.86 -40.49 17.01
CA MET A 156 10.65 -40.33 18.24
C MET A 156 11.95 -41.14 18.21
N THR A 157 11.91 -42.38 17.71
CA THR A 157 13.12 -43.22 17.59
C THR A 157 14.11 -42.69 16.54
N GLU A 158 13.62 -42.18 15.41
CA GLU A 158 14.47 -41.52 14.40
C GLU A 158 15.12 -40.24 14.94
N SER A 159 14.38 -39.46 15.75
CA SER A 159 14.93 -38.28 16.44
C SER A 159 16.06 -38.64 17.41
N LEU A 160 15.95 -39.78 18.10
CA LEU A 160 16.99 -40.33 18.98
C LEU A 160 18.20 -40.88 18.21
N MET A 161 18.01 -41.48 17.02
CA MET A 161 19.12 -41.97 16.18
C MET A 161 19.90 -40.85 15.47
N ASN A 162 19.34 -39.64 15.36
CA ASN A 162 20.00 -38.48 14.75
C ASN A 162 20.71 -37.54 15.76
N ALA A 163 20.85 -37.95 17.02
CA ALA A 163 21.69 -37.25 17.99
C ALA A 163 23.19 -37.50 17.68
N PRO A 164 24.03 -36.46 17.53
CA PRO A 164 25.42 -36.62 17.12
C PRO A 164 26.25 -37.33 18.19
N VAL A 165 26.83 -38.47 17.81
CA VAL A 165 27.83 -39.21 18.59
C VAL A 165 29.09 -38.35 18.76
N ILE A 166 29.37 -37.92 19.99
CA ILE A 166 30.63 -37.24 20.36
C ILE A 166 31.69 -38.33 20.64
N PRO A 167 32.86 -38.35 19.98
CA PRO A 167 33.86 -39.40 20.17
C PRO A 167 34.66 -39.20 21.47
N THR A 168 35.00 -40.34 22.07
CA THR A 168 35.79 -40.55 23.29
C THR A 168 37.27 -40.16 23.13
N SER A 169 37.83 -39.38 24.07
CA SER A 169 39.20 -39.56 24.60
C SER A 169 39.42 -38.86 25.97
N ALA A 170 39.66 -39.68 27.00
CA ALA A 170 40.47 -39.53 28.22
C ALA A 170 40.62 -38.18 29.00
N VAL A 171 39.82 -38.05 30.09
CA VAL A 171 40.00 -37.64 31.53
C VAL A 171 41.46 -37.30 31.99
N PRO A 172 41.76 -36.38 32.97
CA PRO A 172 41.01 -36.17 34.22
C PRO A 172 40.98 -34.78 34.94
N ALA A 173 40.05 -34.72 35.92
CA ALA A 173 40.17 -34.11 37.26
C ALA A 173 39.74 -32.64 37.55
N GLN A 174 38.71 -32.58 38.42
CA GLN A 174 38.51 -31.69 39.59
C GLN A 174 38.05 -30.23 39.42
N ALA A 175 36.81 -29.98 39.89
CA ALA A 175 36.39 -28.99 40.92
C ALA A 175 34.98 -28.44 40.56
N GLN A 176 33.89 -28.91 41.19
CA GLN A 176 33.17 -28.20 42.28
C GLN A 176 33.37 -26.67 42.22
N THR A 177 32.34 -25.83 42.04
CA THR A 177 31.36 -25.52 43.10
C THR A 177 30.07 -24.88 42.57
N ASN A 178 28.96 -25.27 43.19
CA ASN A 178 27.67 -24.57 43.28
C ASN A 178 27.79 -23.04 43.50
N HIS A 179 26.90 -22.24 42.90
CA HIS A 179 25.87 -21.55 43.69
C HIS A 179 24.72 -20.97 42.82
N ALA A 180 23.55 -21.03 43.43
CA ALA A 180 22.21 -20.78 42.94
C ALA A 180 21.86 -19.30 42.70
N VAL A 181 20.89 -19.11 41.78
CA VAL A 181 19.64 -18.33 41.93
C VAL A 181 19.69 -16.97 42.61
N ALA A 182 19.27 -15.93 41.86
CA ALA A 182 18.50 -14.83 42.43
C ALA A 182 17.43 -14.36 41.43
N GLN A 183 16.18 -14.63 41.78
CA GLN A 183 14.98 -13.98 41.24
C GLN A 183 14.72 -12.64 41.99
N PRO A 184 13.89 -11.75 41.44
CA PRO A 184 13.89 -10.33 41.77
C PRO A 184 12.91 -9.96 42.89
N SER A 185 13.14 -8.78 43.47
CA SER A 185 12.13 -7.93 44.12
C SER A 185 12.38 -6.49 43.68
#